data_AF-A0A1Q4VG02-F1
#
_entry.id   AF-A0A1Q4VG02-F1
#
_cell.length_a   1.000
_cell.length_b   1.000
_cell.length_c   1.000
_cell.angle_alpha   90.00
_cell.angle_beta   90.00
_cell.angle_gamma   90.00
#
_symmetry.space_group_name_H-M   'P 1'
#
loop_
_entity.id
_entity.type
_entity.pdbx_description
1 polymer ?
#
loop_
_entity_poly.entity_id
_entity_poly.type
_entity_poly.pdbx_seq_one_letter_code
_entity_poly.pdbx_strand_id
1 'polypeptide(L)'
;MTTTGEDQHTALTGPWWWARRRSAVLDATLAAASATECAERGADFARGVGLPEALGLLLGGAAGTVLLVRRRWPVAVVLVAIAVTPAEMGFLLSVVGLYSLAASELPRRIIAGLASMSLLGVLIVSYVRTTQDVASGASTLGDGLVPFVAVTMSLGLTAPPVLLGLYVGARRRLMESLRERADSLERELMLLAERAEERAEWARSEERTRIAREMHDVVAHRVSLMVVHAAALQAVARKDPEKAVRNAALVGDMGRQALSELREMLGVLRTADGVKPVAVGAGSGGSVPLASVGVAAAAAASRAAGQVSEGPSLADLDELVGQSRVAGMSVVLSVEGDLRRYAAEVEQTAYRVVQEALTNVHKHAAGAKTYVRLAHRGAEIAMQVENEAPVAVDGVGAGLPSGGNGLVGMRERVGALGGVFVSGPTDAGGFRVSAVIPCGV
;
A
#
# COMPACT_ATOMS: atom_id res chain seq x y z
N MET A 1 2.00 10.10 25.34
CA MET A 1 1.51 9.08 26.30
C MET A 1 0.75 8.03 25.51
N THR A 2 1.48 7.04 25.00
CA THR A 2 0.93 5.90 24.27
C THR A 2 0.94 4.71 25.22
N THR A 3 -0.23 4.38 25.77
CA THR A 3 -0.45 3.17 26.54
C THR A 3 -0.52 2.00 25.57
N THR A 4 0.58 1.27 25.47
CA THR A 4 0.66 -0.08 24.92
C THR A 4 -0.36 -0.96 25.63
N GLY A 5 -1.31 -1.49 24.87
CA GLY A 5 -2.18 -2.58 25.30
C GLY A 5 -1.34 -3.84 25.50
N GLU A 6 -0.76 -3.98 26.69
CA GLU A 6 -0.42 -5.27 27.25
C GLU A 6 -1.73 -6.03 27.46
N ASP A 7 -2.15 -6.81 26.47
CA ASP A 7 -3.03 -7.94 26.70
C ASP A 7 -2.29 -8.92 27.62
N GLN A 8 -2.48 -8.70 28.92
CA GLN A 8 -2.18 -9.62 29.99
C GLN A 8 -2.93 -10.93 29.74
N HIS A 9 -2.31 -11.81 28.95
CA HIS A 9 -2.53 -13.23 29.13
C HIS A 9 -2.07 -13.57 30.55
N THR A 10 -3.02 -13.63 31.48
CA THR A 10 -2.89 -14.26 32.79
C THR A 10 -2.50 -15.72 32.59
N ALA A 11 -1.23 -15.97 32.30
CA ALA A 11 -0.64 -17.29 32.34
C ALA A 11 -0.67 -17.70 33.81
N LEU A 12 -1.66 -18.51 34.18
CA LEU A 12 -1.70 -19.25 35.44
C LEU A 12 -0.37 -19.99 35.59
N THR A 13 0.58 -19.34 36.27
CA THR A 13 1.87 -19.92 36.63
C THR A 13 1.57 -21.22 37.39
N GLY A 14 2.10 -22.33 36.87
CA GLY A 14 1.98 -23.60 37.56
C GLY A 14 2.82 -23.57 38.84
N PRO A 15 2.57 -24.50 39.77
CA PRO A 15 3.39 -24.61 40.97
C PRO A 15 4.87 -24.86 40.60
N TRP A 16 5.79 -24.27 41.37
CA TRP A 16 7.24 -24.50 41.33
C TRP A 16 7.89 -24.24 39.96
N TRP A 17 8.21 -25.28 39.18
CA TRP A 17 8.91 -25.16 37.89
C TRP A 17 8.02 -25.42 36.67
N TRP A 18 6.71 -25.66 36.86
CA TRP A 18 5.79 -25.87 35.74
C TRP A 18 5.26 -24.55 35.21
N ALA A 19 5.51 -24.25 33.94
CA ALA A 19 5.01 -23.04 33.28
C ALA A 19 3.48 -22.98 33.18
N ARG A 20 2.76 -24.13 33.24
CA ARG A 20 1.30 -24.21 33.14
C ARG A 20 0.73 -25.30 34.05
N ARG A 21 -0.38 -25.03 34.75
CA ARG A 21 -1.08 -26.02 35.61
C ARG A 21 -1.42 -27.33 34.88
N ARG A 22 -1.87 -27.27 33.62
CA ARG A 22 -2.16 -28.47 32.81
C ARG A 22 -0.94 -29.38 32.62
N SER A 23 0.26 -28.80 32.52
CA SER A 23 1.50 -29.57 32.43
C SER A 23 1.85 -30.26 33.75
N ALA A 24 1.59 -29.60 34.88
CA ALA A 24 1.79 -30.18 36.20
C ALA A 24 0.84 -31.37 36.44
N VAL A 25 -0.44 -31.22 36.09
CA VAL A 25 -1.43 -32.31 36.21
C VAL A 25 -1.04 -33.52 35.37
N LEU A 26 -0.63 -33.30 34.12
CA LEU A 26 -0.21 -34.39 33.21
C LEU A 26 1.07 -35.09 33.69
N ASP A 27 2.04 -34.35 34.22
CA ASP A 27 3.27 -34.95 34.75
C ASP A 27 2.97 -35.75 36.04
N ALA A 28 2.08 -35.23 36.91
CA ALA A 28 1.65 -35.91 38.12
C ALA A 28 0.83 -37.19 37.82
N THR A 29 -0.06 -37.15 36.83
CA THR A 29 -0.85 -38.34 36.45
C THR A 29 0.03 -39.44 35.85
N LEU A 30 1.01 -39.07 35.01
CA LEU A 30 1.95 -40.04 34.45
C LEU A 30 2.89 -40.61 35.52
N ALA A 31 3.36 -39.78 36.45
CA ALA A 31 4.18 -40.25 37.56
C ALA A 31 3.39 -41.17 38.50
N ALA A 32 2.12 -40.86 38.79
CA ALA A 32 1.27 -41.72 39.60
C ALA A 32 1.02 -43.07 38.91
N ALA A 33 0.67 -43.06 37.62
CA ALA A 33 0.46 -44.29 36.84
C ALA A 33 1.73 -45.14 36.73
N SER A 34 2.89 -44.51 36.54
CA SER A 34 4.17 -45.23 36.54
C SER A 34 4.55 -45.74 37.92
N ALA A 35 4.25 -45.00 39.00
CA ALA A 35 4.52 -45.44 40.36
C ALA A 35 3.67 -46.66 40.75
N THR A 36 2.39 -46.68 40.35
CA THR A 36 1.52 -47.85 40.57
C THR A 36 2.01 -49.08 39.81
N GLU A 37 2.33 -48.92 38.51
CA GLU A 37 2.85 -50.02 37.69
C GLU A 37 4.17 -50.57 38.24
N CYS A 38 5.12 -49.69 38.56
CA CYS A 38 6.41 -50.10 39.13
C CYS A 38 6.25 -50.72 40.52
N ALA A 39 5.32 -50.26 41.35
CA ALA A 39 5.06 -50.84 42.67
C ALA A 39 4.48 -52.26 42.57
N GLU A 40 3.53 -52.49 41.66
CA GLU A 40 2.93 -53.81 41.42
C GLU A 40 3.98 -54.81 40.90
N ARG A 41 4.67 -54.48 39.80
CA ARG A 41 5.81 -55.28 39.28
C ARG A 41 6.92 -55.42 40.35
N GLY A 42 7.07 -54.39 41.17
CA GLY A 42 7.87 -54.31 42.39
C GLY A 42 7.67 -55.47 43.34
N ALA A 43 6.42 -55.62 43.76
CA ALA A 43 5.97 -56.67 44.67
C ALA A 43 6.14 -58.06 44.05
N ASP A 44 5.78 -58.22 42.77
CA ASP A 44 5.91 -59.49 42.04
C ASP A 44 7.35 -59.98 41.99
N PHE A 45 8.28 -59.08 41.66
CA PHE A 45 9.71 -59.39 41.66
C PHE A 45 10.23 -59.74 43.05
N ALA A 46 9.85 -58.98 44.08
CA ALA A 46 10.25 -59.24 45.46
C ALA A 46 9.80 -60.64 45.92
N ARG A 47 8.56 -61.04 45.60
CA ARG A 47 8.06 -62.40 45.85
C ARG A 47 8.88 -63.47 45.14
N GLY A 48 9.22 -63.24 43.86
CA GLY A 48 10.00 -64.19 43.07
C GLY A 48 11.42 -64.45 43.59
N VAL A 49 12.03 -63.45 44.26
CA VAL A 49 13.40 -63.54 44.80
C VAL A 49 13.42 -63.84 46.31
N GLY A 50 12.25 -63.94 46.96
CA GLY A 50 12.12 -64.21 48.40
C GLY A 50 12.38 -63.00 49.32
N LEU A 51 12.22 -61.78 48.79
CA LEU A 51 12.30 -60.53 49.55
C LEU A 51 10.92 -60.09 50.08
N PRO A 52 10.85 -59.25 51.13
CA PRO A 52 9.59 -58.70 51.61
C PRO A 52 8.87 -57.87 50.54
N GLU A 53 7.58 -58.14 50.31
CA GLU A 53 6.73 -57.42 49.33
C GLU A 53 6.72 -55.90 49.54
N ALA A 54 6.70 -55.46 50.81
CA ALA A 54 6.74 -54.04 51.16
C ALA A 54 7.97 -53.32 50.60
N LEU A 55 9.11 -54.01 50.51
CA LEU A 55 10.35 -53.44 49.95
C LEU A 55 10.22 -53.26 48.43
N GLY A 56 9.62 -54.22 47.73
CA GLY A 56 9.33 -54.15 46.29
C GLY A 56 8.35 -53.02 45.95
N LEU A 57 7.26 -52.90 46.71
CA LEU A 57 6.27 -51.81 46.56
C LEU A 57 6.91 -50.43 46.74
N LEU A 58 7.73 -50.25 47.78
CA LEU A 58 8.36 -48.97 48.09
C LEU A 58 9.40 -48.58 47.03
N LEU A 59 10.30 -49.50 46.66
CA LEU A 59 11.35 -49.22 45.67
C LEU A 59 10.77 -49.02 44.26
N GLY A 60 9.80 -49.85 43.88
CA GLY A 60 9.07 -49.70 42.62
C GLY A 60 8.31 -48.37 42.55
N GLY A 61 7.54 -48.05 43.58
CA GLY A 61 6.85 -46.77 43.68
C GLY A 61 7.82 -45.58 43.58
N ALA A 62 8.94 -45.62 44.32
CA ALA A 62 9.97 -44.60 44.24
C ALA A 62 10.55 -44.46 42.82
N ALA A 63 10.85 -45.57 42.14
CA ALA A 63 11.34 -45.54 40.77
C ALA A 63 10.34 -44.91 39.78
N GLY A 64 9.04 -45.21 39.89
CA GLY A 64 8.02 -44.61 39.03
C GLY A 64 7.81 -43.12 39.25
N THR A 65 7.98 -42.62 40.48
CA THR A 65 7.88 -41.17 40.77
C THR A 65 8.95 -40.31 40.09
N VAL A 66 10.04 -40.93 39.61
CA VAL A 66 11.11 -40.24 38.87
C VAL A 66 10.61 -39.54 37.60
N LEU A 67 9.44 -39.92 37.06
CA LEU A 67 8.81 -39.19 35.95
C LEU A 67 8.48 -37.73 36.26
N LEU A 68 8.33 -37.34 37.53
CA LEU A 68 8.10 -35.95 37.92
C LEU A 68 9.24 -35.02 37.48
N VAL A 69 10.46 -35.55 37.42
CA VAL A 69 11.66 -34.79 37.04
C VAL A 69 12.01 -34.93 35.55
N ARG A 70 11.18 -35.60 34.74
CA ARG A 70 11.46 -35.90 33.32
C ARG A 70 11.76 -34.68 32.44
N ARG A 71 11.23 -33.51 32.79
CA ARG A 71 11.44 -32.27 32.05
C ARG A 71 12.78 -31.60 32.35
N ARG A 72 13.35 -31.85 33.53
CA ARG A 72 14.60 -31.22 34.01
C ARG A 72 15.78 -32.17 33.93
N TRP A 73 15.54 -33.46 34.19
CA TRP A 73 16.56 -34.50 34.23
C TRP A 73 16.15 -35.73 33.40
N PRO A 74 15.88 -35.60 32.09
CA PRO A 74 15.43 -36.71 31.24
C PRO A 74 16.45 -37.87 31.21
N VAL A 75 17.75 -37.57 31.34
CA VAL A 75 18.82 -38.57 31.44
C VAL A 75 18.66 -39.43 32.69
N ALA A 76 18.37 -38.83 33.84
CA ALA A 76 18.19 -39.56 35.09
C ALA A 76 16.99 -40.51 35.00
N VAL A 77 15.89 -40.07 34.39
CA VAL A 77 14.71 -40.91 34.17
C VAL A 77 15.04 -42.15 33.35
N VAL A 78 15.78 -41.99 32.24
CA VAL A 78 16.15 -43.13 31.39
C VAL A 78 17.16 -44.05 32.07
N LEU A 79 18.09 -43.52 32.86
CA LEU A 79 19.01 -44.36 33.65
C LEU A 79 18.27 -45.19 34.70
N VAL A 80 17.30 -44.62 35.39
CA VAL A 80 16.44 -45.37 36.34
C VAL A 80 15.60 -46.41 35.60
N ALA A 81 15.03 -46.07 34.44
CA ALA A 81 14.30 -47.02 33.61
C ALA A 81 15.17 -48.22 33.21
N ILE A 82 16.39 -47.97 32.75
CA ILE A 82 17.37 -49.02 32.39
C ILE A 82 17.71 -49.88 33.61
N ALA A 83 18.00 -49.28 34.76
CA ALA A 83 18.38 -49.99 35.98
C ALA A 83 17.29 -50.94 36.50
N VAL A 84 16.03 -50.60 36.24
CA VAL A 84 14.84 -51.29 36.75
C VAL A 84 14.28 -52.30 35.73
N THR A 85 14.79 -52.27 34.49
CA THR A 85 14.39 -53.17 33.38
C THR A 85 14.58 -54.67 33.69
N PRO A 86 15.67 -55.14 34.35
CA PRO A 86 15.86 -56.57 34.66
C PRO A 86 14.80 -57.15 35.58
N ALA A 87 14.14 -56.30 36.38
CA ALA A 87 13.05 -56.71 37.25
C ALA A 87 11.67 -56.58 36.56
N GLU A 88 11.66 -56.38 35.25
CA GLU A 88 10.49 -56.09 34.43
C GLU A 88 9.65 -54.91 34.91
N MET A 89 10.23 -54.01 35.68
CA MET A 89 9.52 -52.84 36.17
C MET A 89 9.72 -51.66 35.18
N GLY A 90 8.79 -50.72 35.16
CA GLY A 90 8.99 -49.43 34.49
C GLY A 90 8.75 -49.43 32.98
N PHE A 91 7.69 -50.08 32.51
CA PHE A 91 7.23 -49.97 31.13
C PHE A 91 6.86 -48.52 30.79
N LEU A 92 5.96 -47.90 31.57
CA LEU A 92 5.59 -46.50 31.37
C LEU A 92 6.79 -45.58 31.58
N LEU A 93 7.63 -45.87 32.57
CA LEU A 93 8.86 -45.13 32.85
C LEU A 93 9.81 -45.12 31.63
N SER A 94 9.98 -46.27 30.96
CA SER A 94 10.81 -46.43 29.78
C SER A 94 10.23 -45.71 28.56
N VAL A 95 8.94 -45.91 28.26
CA VAL A 95 8.28 -45.29 27.10
C VAL A 95 8.28 -43.76 27.23
N VAL A 96 7.84 -43.26 28.39
CA VAL A 96 7.76 -41.82 28.65
C VAL A 96 9.14 -41.20 28.81
N GLY A 97 10.08 -41.91 29.43
CA GLY A 97 11.47 -41.50 29.60
C GLY A 97 12.19 -41.34 28.26
N LEU A 98 12.12 -42.36 27.40
CA LEU A 98 12.73 -42.32 26.06
C LEU A 98 12.11 -41.23 25.19
N TYR A 99 10.78 -41.08 25.23
CA TYR A 99 10.10 -39.97 24.56
C TYR A 99 10.61 -38.60 25.04
N SER A 100 10.68 -38.41 26.36
CA SER A 100 11.11 -37.13 26.97
C SER A 100 12.57 -36.84 26.66
N LEU A 101 13.44 -37.85 26.67
CA LEU A 101 14.84 -37.75 26.28
C LEU A 101 14.99 -37.36 24.82
N ALA A 102 14.27 -38.02 23.91
CA ALA A 102 14.33 -37.75 22.48
C ALA A 102 13.71 -36.39 22.09
N ALA A 103 12.70 -35.93 22.84
CA ALA A 103 12.08 -34.62 22.67
C ALA A 103 12.89 -33.46 23.29
N SER A 104 13.94 -33.77 24.06
CA SER A 104 14.78 -32.76 24.71
C SER A 104 15.82 -32.14 23.76
N GLU A 105 16.46 -31.06 24.21
CA GLU A 105 17.49 -30.35 23.46
C GLU A 105 18.90 -30.95 23.61
N LEU A 106 19.00 -32.19 24.10
CA LEU A 106 20.28 -32.86 24.31
C LEU A 106 21.01 -33.18 22.98
N PRO A 107 22.36 -33.26 23.01
CA PRO A 107 23.14 -33.73 21.87
C PRO A 107 22.68 -35.11 21.37
N ARG A 108 22.58 -35.27 20.04
CA ARG A 108 22.13 -36.54 19.40
C ARG A 108 22.95 -37.76 19.83
N ARG A 109 24.23 -37.58 20.17
CA ARG A 109 25.11 -38.64 20.66
C ARG A 109 24.63 -39.22 21.99
N ILE A 110 24.16 -38.39 22.91
CA ILE A 110 23.65 -38.82 24.23
C ILE A 110 22.31 -39.54 24.05
N ILE A 111 21.42 -39.00 23.22
CA ILE A 111 20.12 -39.61 22.92
C ILE A 111 20.34 -41.00 22.28
N ALA A 112 21.20 -41.08 21.25
CA ALA A 112 21.50 -42.34 20.58
C ALA A 112 22.13 -43.35 21.55
N GLY A 113 23.12 -42.93 22.35
CA GLY A 113 23.77 -43.81 23.33
C GLY A 113 22.80 -44.40 24.34
N LEU A 114 21.98 -43.56 24.99
CA LEU A 114 21.00 -44.02 25.99
C LEU A 114 19.87 -44.84 25.38
N ALA A 115 19.40 -44.47 24.17
CA ALA A 115 18.39 -45.25 23.45
C ALA A 115 18.94 -46.64 23.06
N SER A 116 20.18 -46.72 22.58
CA SER A 116 20.86 -47.98 22.28
C SER A 116 21.08 -48.84 23.53
N MET A 117 21.45 -48.23 24.65
CA MET A 117 21.56 -48.94 25.93
C MET A 117 20.21 -49.48 26.40
N SER A 118 19.14 -48.69 26.29
CA SER A 118 17.79 -49.14 26.62
C SER A 118 17.30 -50.26 25.70
N LEU A 119 17.55 -50.14 24.38
CA LEU A 119 17.25 -51.19 23.40
C LEU A 119 18.00 -52.49 23.73
N LEU A 120 19.28 -52.41 24.06
CA LEU A 120 20.07 -53.57 24.42
C LEU A 120 19.59 -54.20 25.73
N GLY A 121 19.26 -53.40 26.74
CA GLY A 121 18.68 -53.87 27.99
C GLY A 121 17.36 -54.62 27.80
N VAL A 122 16.42 -54.03 27.05
CA VAL A 122 15.13 -54.67 26.73
C VAL A 122 15.33 -55.92 25.88
N LEU A 123 16.29 -55.92 24.94
CA LEU A 123 16.60 -57.08 24.12
C LEU A 123 17.09 -58.26 24.96
N ILE A 124 18.04 -58.01 25.87
CA ILE A 124 18.61 -59.04 26.75
C ILE A 124 17.51 -59.61 27.66
N VAL A 125 16.74 -58.75 28.32
CA VAL A 125 15.67 -59.18 29.23
C VAL A 125 14.60 -59.97 28.48
N SER A 126 14.15 -59.47 27.33
CA SER A 126 13.16 -60.15 26.49
C SER A 126 13.65 -61.51 25.99
N TYR A 127 14.92 -61.63 25.59
CA TYR A 127 15.51 -62.90 25.19
C TYR A 127 15.57 -63.92 26.35
N VAL A 128 16.07 -63.49 27.52
CA VAL A 128 16.16 -64.36 28.70
C VAL A 128 14.76 -64.84 29.13
N ARG A 129 13.79 -63.94 29.20
CA ARG A 129 12.40 -64.26 29.60
C ARG A 129 11.72 -65.21 28.63
N THR A 130 11.76 -64.90 27.34
CA THR A 130 11.14 -65.75 26.33
C THR A 130 11.78 -67.16 26.34
N THR A 131 13.09 -67.27 26.59
CA THR A 131 13.77 -68.56 26.74
C THR A 131 13.29 -69.32 27.99
N GLN A 132 13.11 -68.64 29.12
CA GLN A 132 12.57 -69.24 30.35
C GLN A 132 11.12 -69.70 30.18
N ASP A 133 10.29 -68.92 29.48
CA ASP A 133 8.88 -69.25 29.22
C ASP A 133 8.75 -70.48 28.31
N VAL A 134 9.63 -70.64 27.33
CA VAL A 134 9.68 -71.86 26.49
C VAL A 134 10.20 -73.05 27.30
N ALA A 135 11.27 -72.88 28.08
CA ALA A 135 11.85 -73.95 28.90
C ALA A 135 10.90 -74.46 30.01
N SER A 136 10.05 -73.59 30.54
CA SER A 136 9.02 -73.94 31.53
C SER A 136 7.74 -74.53 30.92
N GLY A 137 7.63 -74.56 29.59
CA GLY A 137 6.43 -75.00 28.88
C GLY A 137 5.26 -74.01 28.94
N ALA A 138 5.48 -72.79 29.46
CA ALA A 138 4.48 -71.74 29.50
C ALA A 138 4.17 -71.16 28.11
N SER A 139 5.13 -71.23 27.19
CA SER A 139 4.98 -70.82 25.80
C SER A 139 5.24 -71.99 24.84
N THR A 140 4.38 -72.14 23.83
CA THR A 140 4.54 -73.15 22.75
C THR A 140 5.38 -72.64 21.58
N LEU A 141 6.13 -71.55 21.78
CA LEU A 141 7.01 -70.98 20.75
C LEU A 141 8.16 -71.96 20.49
N GLY A 142 8.49 -72.19 19.21
CA GLY A 142 9.68 -72.96 18.87
C GLY A 142 10.96 -72.18 19.22
N ASP A 143 12.00 -72.86 19.71
CA ASP A 143 13.27 -72.26 20.13
C ASP A 143 13.87 -71.29 19.08
N GLY A 144 13.71 -71.59 17.79
CA GLY A 144 14.19 -70.74 16.70
C GLY A 144 13.50 -69.37 16.60
N LEU A 145 12.30 -69.21 17.18
CA LEU A 145 11.54 -67.95 17.16
C LEU A 145 11.86 -67.03 18.35
N VAL A 146 12.50 -67.53 19.41
CA VAL A 146 12.90 -66.76 20.59
C VAL A 146 13.69 -65.48 20.24
N PRO A 147 14.79 -65.52 19.44
CA PRO A 147 15.52 -64.31 19.09
C PRO A 147 14.68 -63.34 18.27
N PHE A 148 13.79 -63.85 17.40
CA PHE A 148 12.90 -63.01 16.61
C PHE A 148 11.93 -62.23 17.51
N VAL A 149 11.24 -62.92 18.43
CA VAL A 149 10.33 -62.28 19.39
C VAL A 149 11.06 -61.26 20.26
N ALA A 150 12.26 -61.60 20.74
CA ALA A 150 13.07 -60.70 21.56
C ALA A 150 13.43 -59.40 20.83
N VAL A 151 13.88 -59.51 19.57
CA VAL A 151 14.19 -58.36 18.71
C VAL A 151 12.95 -57.54 18.43
N THR A 152 11.84 -58.18 18.05
CA THR A 152 10.58 -57.49 17.74
C THR A 152 10.05 -56.72 18.95
N MET A 153 10.05 -57.31 20.14
CA MET A 153 9.60 -56.65 21.37
C MET A 153 10.52 -55.49 21.76
N SER A 154 11.84 -55.68 21.67
CA SER A 154 12.79 -54.62 22.00
C SER A 154 12.67 -53.42 21.06
N LEU A 155 12.55 -53.67 19.75
CA LEU A 155 12.39 -52.62 18.75
C LEU A 155 11.02 -51.94 18.90
N GLY A 156 9.95 -52.71 19.11
CA GLY A 156 8.59 -52.22 19.27
C GLY A 156 8.41 -51.33 20.50
N LEU A 157 9.15 -51.61 21.58
CA LEU A 157 9.06 -50.82 22.81
C LEU A 157 9.91 -49.53 22.77
N THR A 158 11.05 -49.57 22.10
CA THR A 158 12.03 -48.47 22.14
C THR A 158 11.98 -47.54 20.93
N ALA A 159 11.72 -48.05 19.72
CA ALA A 159 11.76 -47.23 18.51
C ALA A 159 10.63 -46.19 18.44
N PRO A 160 9.35 -46.53 18.69
CA PRO A 160 8.26 -45.56 18.61
C PRO A 160 8.41 -44.32 19.52
N PRO A 161 8.71 -44.44 20.83
CA PRO A 161 8.85 -43.26 21.69
C PRO A 161 10.04 -42.39 21.29
N VAL A 162 11.16 -42.99 20.86
CA VAL A 162 12.34 -42.25 20.39
C VAL A 162 12.02 -41.50 19.10
N LEU A 163 11.43 -42.16 18.11
CA LEU A 163 11.06 -41.53 16.84
C LEU A 163 10.05 -40.39 17.03
N LEU A 164 9.02 -40.63 17.85
CA LEU A 164 8.01 -39.62 18.17
C LEU A 164 8.65 -38.42 18.92
N GLY A 165 9.56 -38.69 19.86
CA GLY A 165 10.28 -37.65 20.57
C GLY A 165 11.14 -36.80 19.65
N LEU A 166 11.93 -37.43 18.76
CA LEU A 166 12.74 -36.73 17.77
C LEU A 166 11.89 -35.91 16.80
N TYR A 167 10.75 -36.44 16.35
CA TYR A 167 9.80 -35.73 15.49
C TYR A 167 9.23 -34.50 16.19
N VAL A 168 8.76 -34.64 17.42
CA VAL A 168 8.21 -33.51 18.20
C VAL A 168 9.31 -32.47 18.48
N GLY A 169 10.52 -32.90 18.83
CA GLY A 169 11.67 -32.02 19.02
C GLY A 169 12.06 -31.26 17.75
N ALA A 170 12.06 -31.93 16.59
CA ALA A 170 12.32 -31.30 15.30
C ALA A 170 11.21 -30.31 14.91
N ARG A 171 9.95 -30.69 15.12
CA ARG A 171 8.79 -29.84 14.85
C ARG A 171 8.79 -28.56 15.70
N ARG A 172 9.18 -28.65 16.97
CA ARG A 172 9.31 -27.47 17.86
C ARG A 172 10.37 -26.49 17.34
N ARG A 173 11.57 -26.98 17.03
CA ARG A 173 12.65 -26.15 16.47
C ARG A 173 12.27 -25.51 15.13
N LEU A 174 11.57 -26.25 14.28
CA LEU A 174 11.04 -25.71 13.02
C LEU A 174 10.04 -24.59 13.28
N MET A 175 9.08 -24.79 14.18
CA MET A 175 8.11 -23.75 14.53
C MET A 175 8.76 -22.52 15.15
N GLU A 176 9.77 -22.69 16.00
CA GLU A 176 10.56 -21.58 16.55
C GLU A 176 11.28 -20.82 15.43
N SER A 177 11.99 -21.51 14.54
CA SER A 177 12.67 -20.85 13.41
C SER A 177 11.71 -20.15 12.44
N LEU A 178 10.50 -20.69 12.24
CA LEU A 178 9.48 -20.05 11.41
C LEU A 178 8.91 -18.80 12.08
N ARG A 179 8.71 -18.82 13.39
CA ARG A 179 8.29 -17.64 14.17
C ARG A 179 9.34 -16.55 14.14
N GLU A 180 10.60 -16.89 14.41
CA GLU A 180 11.71 -15.92 14.35
C GLU A 180 11.82 -15.26 12.96
N ARG A 181 11.61 -16.03 11.89
CA ARG A 181 11.59 -15.50 10.52
C ARG A 181 10.38 -14.60 10.26
N ALA A 182 9.19 -14.98 10.71
CA ALA A 182 8.00 -14.15 10.59
C ALA A 182 8.18 -12.82 11.32
N ASP A 183 8.64 -12.85 12.57
CA ASP A 183 8.90 -11.66 13.38
C ASP A 183 10.00 -10.78 12.77
N SER A 184 10.96 -11.38 12.06
CA SER A 184 12.01 -10.63 11.36
C SER A 184 11.47 -9.93 10.10
N LEU A 185 10.62 -10.60 9.33
CA LEU A 185 9.97 -10.02 8.15
C LEU A 185 9.01 -8.90 8.51
N GLU A 186 8.23 -9.04 9.60
CA GLU A 186 7.35 -7.98 10.09
C GLU A 186 8.15 -6.72 10.44
N ARG A 187 9.28 -6.88 11.14
CA ARG A 187 10.18 -5.76 11.46
C ARG A 187 10.75 -5.09 10.21
N GLU A 188 11.14 -5.87 9.20
CA GLU A 188 11.65 -5.32 7.94
C GLU A 188 10.58 -4.52 7.18
N LEU A 189 9.35 -5.02 7.10
CA LEU A 189 8.23 -4.32 6.47
C LEU A 189 7.90 -3.00 7.18
N MET A 190 7.91 -2.99 8.52
CA MET A 190 7.72 -1.76 9.30
C MET A 190 8.77 -0.70 8.96
N LEU A 191 10.05 -1.08 8.88
CA LEU A 191 11.14 -0.17 8.51
C LEU A 191 11.03 0.35 7.08
N LEU A 192 10.55 -0.47 6.14
CA LEU A 192 10.33 -0.04 4.75
C LEU A 192 9.16 0.94 4.65
N ALA A 193 8.09 0.71 5.42
CA ALA A 193 6.95 1.62 5.49
C ALA A 193 7.36 2.99 6.05
N GLU A 194 8.09 3.01 7.16
CA GLU A 194 8.60 4.24 7.79
C GLU A 194 9.47 5.04 6.81
N ARG A 195 10.41 4.37 6.11
CA ARG A 195 11.24 5.02 5.08
C ARG A 195 10.44 5.56 3.91
N ALA A 196 9.35 4.91 3.52
CA ALA A 196 8.50 5.40 2.44
C ALA A 196 7.74 6.66 2.86
N GLU A 197 7.28 6.71 4.12
CA GLU A 197 6.66 7.90 4.71
C GLU A 197 7.63 9.06 4.80
N GLU A 198 8.84 8.85 5.33
CA GLU A 198 9.90 9.87 5.41
C GLU A 198 10.22 10.47 4.02
N ARG A 199 10.35 9.62 2.99
CA ARG A 199 10.59 10.10 1.61
C ARG A 199 9.42 10.92 1.07
N ALA A 200 8.19 10.51 1.38
CA ALA A 200 7.00 11.24 0.96
C ALA A 200 6.94 12.62 1.65
N GLU A 201 7.28 12.70 2.93
CA GLU A 201 7.35 13.96 3.66
C GLU A 201 8.45 14.88 3.14
N TRP A 202 9.64 14.32 2.89
CA TRP A 202 10.74 15.08 2.30
C TRP A 202 10.34 15.68 0.95
N ALA A 203 9.78 14.87 0.05
CA ALA A 203 9.32 15.32 -1.27
C ALA A 203 8.27 16.44 -1.17
N ARG A 204 7.31 16.33 -0.24
CA ARG A 204 6.31 17.39 0.00
C ARG A 204 6.96 18.68 0.50
N SER A 205 7.92 18.58 1.42
CA SER A 205 8.62 19.75 1.98
C SER A 205 9.49 20.48 0.94
N GLU A 206 10.13 19.71 0.06
CA GLU A 206 10.92 20.23 -1.05
C GLU A 206 10.06 20.96 -2.07
N GLU A 207 8.91 20.36 -2.44
CA GLU A 207 7.92 20.98 -3.33
C GLU A 207 7.39 22.30 -2.74
N ARG A 208 7.00 22.30 -1.47
CA ARG A 208 6.54 23.53 -0.78
C ARG A 208 7.59 24.64 -0.83
N THR A 209 8.86 24.29 -0.61
CA THR A 209 9.97 25.26 -0.64
C THR A 209 10.22 25.78 -2.06
N ARG A 210 10.06 24.92 -3.07
CA ARG A 210 10.16 25.31 -4.49
C ARG A 210 9.05 26.30 -4.86
N ILE A 211 7.80 25.97 -4.54
CA ILE A 211 6.64 26.84 -4.82
C ILE A 211 6.80 28.18 -4.09
N ALA A 212 7.23 28.18 -2.82
CA ALA A 212 7.46 29.43 -2.08
C ALA A 212 8.49 30.34 -2.76
N ARG A 213 9.56 29.77 -3.34
CA ARG A 213 10.57 30.52 -4.10
C ARG A 213 9.99 31.07 -5.41
N GLU A 214 9.29 30.25 -6.18
CA GLU A 214 8.63 30.69 -7.42
C GLU A 214 7.61 31.80 -7.15
N MET A 215 6.80 31.67 -6.08
CA MET A 215 5.90 32.73 -5.63
C MET A 215 6.67 34.01 -5.32
N HIS A 216 7.74 33.90 -4.52
CA HIS A 216 8.53 35.06 -4.11
C HIS A 216 9.13 35.79 -5.31
N ASP A 217 9.66 35.06 -6.29
CA ASP A 217 10.28 35.64 -7.48
C ASP A 217 9.25 36.37 -8.36
N VAL A 218 8.07 35.78 -8.56
CA VAL A 218 6.97 36.42 -9.32
C VAL A 218 6.50 37.71 -8.61
N VAL A 219 6.34 37.67 -7.29
CA VAL A 219 5.95 38.86 -6.50
C VAL A 219 7.03 39.93 -6.58
N ALA A 220 8.30 39.56 -6.36
CA ALA A 220 9.42 40.50 -6.37
C ALA A 220 9.55 41.20 -7.73
N HIS A 221 9.41 40.45 -8.83
CA HIS A 221 9.47 41.00 -10.18
C HIS A 221 8.32 41.99 -10.45
N ARG A 222 7.08 41.65 -10.08
CA ARG A 222 5.90 42.51 -10.30
C ARG A 222 5.92 43.77 -9.45
N VAL A 223 6.30 43.65 -8.18
CA VAL A 223 6.46 44.81 -7.29
C VAL A 223 7.55 45.75 -7.84
N SER A 224 8.66 45.19 -8.33
CA SER A 224 9.73 45.99 -8.95
C SER A 224 9.22 46.77 -10.17
N LEU A 225 8.46 46.13 -11.08
CA LEU A 225 7.84 46.81 -12.21
C LEU A 225 6.87 47.92 -11.78
N MET A 226 6.02 47.65 -10.78
CA MET A 226 5.09 48.66 -10.25
C MET A 226 5.84 49.88 -9.68
N VAL A 227 6.95 49.66 -8.95
CA VAL A 227 7.79 50.74 -8.42
C VAL A 227 8.42 51.57 -9.54
N VAL A 228 8.94 50.93 -10.60
CA VAL A 228 9.52 51.63 -11.75
C VAL A 228 8.46 52.47 -12.47
N HIS A 229 7.26 51.94 -12.73
CA HIS A 229 6.18 52.69 -13.37
C HIS A 229 5.62 53.82 -12.49
N ALA A 230 5.58 53.63 -11.17
CA ALA A 230 5.22 54.69 -10.22
C ALA A 230 6.28 55.81 -10.19
N ALA A 231 7.57 55.50 -10.29
CA ALA A 231 8.62 56.50 -10.42
C ALA A 231 8.50 57.28 -11.74
N ALA A 232 8.21 56.58 -12.86
CA ALA A 232 7.98 57.21 -14.16
C ALA A 232 6.74 58.12 -14.17
N LEU A 233 5.67 57.72 -13.45
CA LEU A 233 4.49 58.55 -13.21
C LEU A 233 4.88 59.89 -12.57
N GLN A 234 5.64 59.86 -11.47
CA GLN A 234 6.06 61.07 -10.74
C GLN A 234 6.91 62.01 -11.62
N ALA A 235 7.75 61.46 -12.49
CA ALA A 235 8.59 62.24 -13.38
C ALA A 235 7.81 62.95 -14.51
N VAL A 236 6.74 62.31 -15.03
CA VAL A 236 5.98 62.81 -16.18
C VAL A 236 4.75 63.64 -15.79
N ALA A 237 4.23 63.48 -14.56
CA ALA A 237 2.99 64.10 -14.06
C ALA A 237 2.90 65.62 -14.26
N ARG A 238 4.00 66.36 -14.20
CA ARG A 238 4.01 67.83 -14.41
C ARG A 238 4.09 68.25 -15.87
N LYS A 239 4.64 67.42 -16.76
CA LYS A 239 4.89 67.76 -18.17
C LYS A 239 3.79 67.25 -19.11
N ASP A 240 3.22 66.09 -18.80
CA ASP A 240 2.22 65.42 -19.66
C ASP A 240 1.19 64.69 -18.78
N PRO A 241 0.12 65.39 -18.36
CA PRO A 241 -0.87 64.85 -17.43
C PRO A 241 -1.59 63.61 -17.97
N GLU A 242 -1.84 63.55 -19.29
CA GLU A 242 -2.51 62.40 -19.91
C GLU A 242 -1.64 61.15 -19.88
N LYS A 243 -0.32 61.29 -20.13
CA LYS A 243 0.62 60.16 -19.96
C LYS A 243 0.68 59.69 -18.51
N ALA A 244 0.59 60.60 -17.55
CA ALA A 244 0.56 60.21 -16.14
C ALA A 244 -0.71 59.42 -15.81
N VAL A 245 -1.90 59.85 -16.25
CA VAL A 245 -3.14 59.08 -16.05
C VAL A 245 -3.03 57.66 -16.65
N ARG A 246 -2.45 57.51 -17.85
CA ARG A 246 -2.20 56.19 -18.46
C ARG A 246 -1.23 55.32 -17.65
N ASN A 247 -0.12 55.88 -17.16
CA ASN A 247 0.82 55.14 -16.31
C ASN A 247 0.20 54.74 -14.96
N ALA A 248 -0.67 55.57 -14.38
CA ALA A 248 -1.38 55.25 -13.15
C ALA A 248 -2.38 54.09 -13.36
N ALA A 249 -3.09 54.06 -14.50
CA ALA A 249 -3.96 52.95 -14.87
C ALA A 249 -3.18 51.64 -15.01
N LEU A 250 -2.03 51.67 -15.70
CA LEU A 250 -1.11 50.53 -15.84
C LEU A 250 -0.66 49.96 -14.49
N VAL A 251 -0.27 50.82 -13.53
CA VAL A 251 0.08 50.38 -12.17
C VAL A 251 -1.11 49.72 -11.46
N GLY A 252 -2.31 50.28 -11.62
CA GLY A 252 -3.55 49.70 -11.06
C GLY A 252 -3.89 48.32 -11.66
N ASP A 253 -3.72 48.16 -12.96
CA ASP A 253 -3.97 46.89 -13.67
C ASP A 253 -2.93 45.83 -13.29
N MET A 254 -1.64 46.20 -13.26
CA MET A 254 -0.58 45.31 -12.77
C MET A 254 -0.81 44.86 -11.33
N GLY A 255 -1.28 45.75 -10.45
CA GLY A 255 -1.61 45.41 -9.06
C GLY A 255 -2.80 44.45 -8.94
N ARG A 256 -3.88 44.66 -9.69
CA ARG A 256 -5.03 43.75 -9.73
C ARG A 256 -4.65 42.37 -10.27
N GLN A 257 -3.86 42.33 -11.34
CA GLN A 257 -3.41 41.09 -11.94
C GLN A 257 -2.46 40.31 -11.01
N ALA A 258 -1.52 40.99 -10.34
CA ALA A 258 -0.66 40.38 -9.33
C ALA A 258 -1.45 39.75 -8.16
N LEU A 259 -2.46 40.43 -7.65
CA LEU A 259 -3.32 39.90 -6.58
C LEU A 259 -4.18 38.71 -7.04
N SER A 260 -4.64 38.72 -8.30
CA SER A 260 -5.41 37.63 -8.87
C SER A 260 -4.58 36.35 -9.00
N GLU A 261 -3.38 36.47 -9.55
CA GLU A 261 -2.48 35.32 -9.72
C GLU A 261 -1.97 34.78 -8.38
N LEU A 262 -1.70 35.65 -7.39
CA LEU A 262 -1.37 35.17 -6.04
C LEU A 262 -2.51 34.41 -5.38
N ARG A 263 -3.76 34.87 -5.55
CA ARG A 263 -4.94 34.18 -5.03
C ARG A 263 -5.16 32.84 -5.71
N GLU A 264 -4.92 32.77 -7.02
CA GLU A 264 -5.02 31.53 -7.79
C GLU A 264 -3.96 30.52 -7.33
N MET A 265 -2.70 30.92 -7.22
CA MET A 265 -1.61 30.06 -6.77
C MET A 265 -1.77 29.62 -5.28
N LEU A 266 -2.22 30.51 -4.39
CA LEU A 266 -2.58 30.16 -3.01
C LEU A 266 -3.83 29.27 -2.91
N GLY A 267 -4.78 29.43 -3.83
CA GLY A 267 -5.97 28.59 -3.93
C GLY A 267 -5.63 27.12 -4.23
N VAL A 268 -4.68 26.90 -5.13
CA VAL A 268 -4.17 25.56 -5.47
C VAL A 268 -3.48 24.91 -4.26
N LEU A 269 -2.63 25.64 -3.54
CA LEU A 269 -1.95 25.14 -2.34
C LEU A 269 -2.90 24.80 -1.19
N ARG A 270 -3.93 25.62 -0.97
CA ARG A 270 -4.92 25.39 0.10
C ARG A 270 -5.81 24.17 -0.14
N THR A 271 -5.99 23.79 -1.41
CA THR A 271 -6.77 22.61 -1.80
C THR A 271 -5.95 21.32 -1.64
N ALA A 272 -4.63 21.40 -1.86
CA ALA A 272 -3.70 20.28 -1.67
C ALA A 272 -3.43 19.95 -0.19
N ASP A 273 -3.49 20.94 0.71
CA ASP A 273 -3.23 20.73 2.14
C ASP A 273 -4.41 20.13 2.92
N GLY A 274 -5.55 19.86 2.28
CA GLY A 274 -6.67 19.15 2.91
C GLY A 274 -7.21 19.81 4.20
N VAL A 275 -6.94 21.10 4.40
CA VAL A 275 -7.41 21.83 5.58
C VAL A 275 -8.90 22.08 5.39
N LYS A 276 -9.73 21.22 5.99
CA LYS A 276 -11.17 21.46 6.15
C LYS A 276 -11.36 22.87 6.70
N PRO A 277 -12.18 23.73 6.07
CA PRO A 277 -12.43 25.05 6.59
C PRO A 277 -13.08 24.91 7.98
N VAL A 278 -12.40 25.44 8.99
CA VAL A 278 -12.99 25.62 10.33
C VAL A 278 -14.17 26.55 10.16
N ALA A 279 -15.38 26.03 10.39
CA ALA A 279 -16.59 26.82 10.46
C ALA A 279 -16.42 27.83 11.60
N VAL A 280 -16.22 29.09 11.25
CA VAL A 280 -16.25 30.20 12.20
C VAL A 280 -17.70 30.36 12.64
N GLY A 281 -17.94 30.08 13.93
CA GLY A 281 -19.24 30.21 14.57
C GLY A 281 -19.77 31.64 14.50
N ALA A 282 -21.08 31.74 14.30
CA ALA A 282 -21.84 32.98 14.26
C ALA A 282 -21.71 33.79 15.56
N GLY A 283 -21.27 35.03 15.43
CA GLY A 283 -21.37 36.08 16.44
C GLY A 283 -22.00 37.32 15.81
N SER A 284 -23.17 37.69 16.33
CA SER A 284 -24.05 38.79 15.91
C SER A 284 -23.41 40.19 15.97
N GLY A 285 -23.64 41.01 14.95
CA GLY A 285 -23.39 42.46 14.96
C GLY A 285 -23.91 43.11 13.68
N GLY A 286 -24.94 43.94 13.79
CA GLY A 286 -25.86 44.30 12.70
C GLY A 286 -25.30 45.13 11.53
N SER A 287 -25.94 44.98 10.37
CA SER A 287 -25.90 45.95 9.27
C SER A 287 -27.12 45.78 8.34
N VAL A 288 -27.93 46.85 8.28
CA VAL A 288 -28.84 47.35 7.23
C VAL A 288 -29.76 46.34 6.48
N PRO A 289 -31.08 46.58 6.36
CA PRO A 289 -32.01 45.61 5.75
C PRO A 289 -31.74 45.38 4.25
N LEU A 290 -31.28 44.16 3.91
CA LEU A 290 -31.10 43.60 2.56
C LEU A 290 -32.39 43.57 1.70
N ALA A 291 -33.54 43.90 2.27
CA ALA A 291 -34.82 43.90 1.58
C ALA A 291 -34.95 45.00 0.50
N SER A 292 -34.31 46.16 0.68
CA SER A 292 -34.35 47.24 -0.33
C SER A 292 -33.39 47.02 -1.50
N VAL A 293 -32.31 46.26 -1.29
CA VAL A 293 -31.36 45.87 -2.34
C VAL A 293 -31.91 44.71 -3.17
N GLY A 294 -32.65 43.78 -2.54
CA GLY A 294 -33.28 42.65 -3.22
C GLY A 294 -34.35 43.06 -4.24
N VAL A 295 -35.15 44.08 -3.93
CA VAL A 295 -36.21 44.57 -4.84
C VAL A 295 -35.63 45.36 -6.01
N ALA A 296 -34.55 46.14 -5.78
CA ALA A 296 -33.83 46.84 -6.84
C ALA A 296 -33.03 45.88 -7.74
N ALA A 297 -32.44 44.82 -7.17
CA ALA A 297 -31.73 43.78 -7.90
C ALA A 297 -32.68 42.89 -8.72
N ALA A 298 -33.88 42.57 -8.19
CA ALA A 298 -34.90 41.81 -8.92
C ALA A 298 -35.50 42.62 -10.10
N ALA A 299 -35.67 43.94 -9.93
CA ALA A 299 -36.12 44.83 -11.01
C ALA A 299 -35.03 45.14 -12.06
N ALA A 300 -33.75 44.98 -11.71
CA ALA A 300 -32.63 45.02 -12.66
C ALA A 300 -32.45 43.69 -13.39
N ALA A 301 -32.59 42.56 -12.68
CA ALA A 301 -32.54 41.21 -13.26
C ALA A 301 -33.70 40.94 -14.22
N SER A 302 -34.91 41.42 -13.91
CA SER A 302 -36.07 41.29 -14.81
C SER A 302 -35.99 42.19 -16.05
N ARG A 303 -35.09 43.19 -16.07
CA ARG A 303 -34.78 44.01 -17.27
C ARG A 303 -33.60 43.45 -18.08
N ALA A 304 -32.78 42.59 -17.48
CA ALA A 304 -31.69 41.87 -18.15
C ALA A 304 -32.11 40.50 -18.70
N ALA A 305 -33.20 39.90 -18.20
CA ALA A 305 -33.74 38.60 -18.63
C ALA A 305 -34.44 38.62 -20.00
N GLY A 306 -34.05 39.56 -20.88
CA GLY A 306 -34.68 39.77 -22.18
C GLY A 306 -33.92 39.18 -23.38
N GLN A 307 -32.59 39.04 -23.34
CA GLN A 307 -31.82 38.54 -24.50
C GLN A 307 -30.46 37.92 -24.12
N VAL A 308 -30.09 36.87 -24.87
CA VAL A 308 -28.75 36.33 -25.20
C VAL A 308 -28.27 35.08 -24.44
N SER A 309 -27.95 34.05 -25.24
CA SER A 309 -27.28 32.78 -24.93
C SER A 309 -25.84 33.01 -24.43
N GLU A 310 -25.46 32.41 -23.30
CA GLU A 310 -24.15 32.56 -22.64
C GLU A 310 -22.99 31.84 -23.36
N GLY A 311 -22.64 32.24 -24.58
CA GLY A 311 -21.39 31.81 -25.20
C GLY A 311 -21.18 32.31 -26.63
N PRO A 312 -19.92 32.39 -27.11
CA PRO A 312 -19.62 32.77 -28.48
C PRO A 312 -20.21 31.76 -29.46
N SER A 313 -20.82 32.28 -30.50
CA SER A 313 -21.54 31.54 -31.55
C SER A 313 -20.77 31.57 -32.86
N LEU A 314 -21.21 30.78 -33.83
CA LEU A 314 -20.65 30.84 -35.19
C LEU A 314 -20.87 32.19 -35.87
N ALA A 315 -21.88 32.96 -35.45
CA ALA A 315 -22.10 34.31 -35.95
C ALA A 315 -20.97 35.28 -35.60
N ASP A 316 -20.19 34.97 -34.55
CA ASP A 316 -19.08 35.79 -34.08
C ASP A 316 -17.74 35.48 -34.81
N LEU A 317 -17.74 34.53 -35.75
CA LEU A 317 -16.53 34.13 -36.49
C LEU A 317 -16.01 35.23 -37.42
N ASP A 318 -16.90 35.98 -38.06
CA ASP A 318 -16.50 37.11 -38.91
C ASP A 318 -15.76 38.17 -38.08
N GLU A 319 -16.24 38.43 -36.87
CA GLU A 319 -15.60 39.36 -35.93
C GLU A 319 -14.22 38.82 -35.48
N LEU A 320 -14.13 37.54 -35.10
CA LEU A 320 -12.88 36.90 -34.71
C LEU A 320 -11.81 36.94 -35.81
N VAL A 321 -12.21 36.69 -37.06
CA VAL A 321 -11.31 36.79 -38.23
C VAL A 321 -10.93 38.26 -38.46
N GLY A 322 -11.86 39.20 -38.29
CA GLY A 322 -11.60 40.63 -38.32
C GLY A 322 -10.54 41.06 -37.30
N GLN A 323 -10.68 40.64 -36.04
CA GLN A 323 -9.72 40.90 -34.96
C GLN A 323 -8.33 40.32 -35.28
N SER A 324 -8.30 39.11 -35.86
CA SER A 324 -7.06 38.46 -36.28
C SER A 324 -6.36 39.21 -37.43
N ARG A 325 -7.12 39.80 -38.37
CA ARG A 325 -6.59 40.69 -39.42
C ARG A 325 -6.02 41.98 -38.84
N VAL A 326 -6.72 42.60 -37.89
CA VAL A 326 -6.22 43.80 -37.17
C VAL A 326 -4.94 43.49 -36.40
N ALA A 327 -4.80 42.28 -35.87
CA ALA A 327 -3.58 41.78 -35.23
C ALA A 327 -2.45 41.42 -36.22
N GLY A 328 -2.61 41.71 -37.51
CA GLY A 328 -1.56 41.57 -38.54
C GLY A 328 -1.55 40.22 -39.28
N MET A 329 -2.55 39.36 -39.10
CA MET A 329 -2.64 38.09 -39.84
C MET A 329 -3.30 38.26 -41.22
N SER A 330 -2.77 37.58 -42.24
CA SER A 330 -3.41 37.51 -43.57
C SER A 330 -4.40 36.35 -43.61
N VAL A 331 -5.65 36.58 -43.18
CA VAL A 331 -6.68 35.54 -43.06
C VAL A 331 -7.79 35.70 -44.10
N VAL A 332 -8.08 34.64 -44.84
CA VAL A 332 -9.21 34.53 -45.78
C VAL A 332 -10.24 33.56 -45.20
N LEU A 333 -11.47 34.02 -44.99
CA LEU A 333 -12.60 33.19 -44.55
C LEU A 333 -13.46 32.82 -45.75
N SER A 334 -13.81 31.55 -45.86
CA SER A 334 -14.76 31.01 -46.83
C SER A 334 -15.82 30.20 -46.11
N VAL A 335 -17.09 30.52 -46.33
CA VAL A 335 -18.24 29.80 -45.76
C VAL A 335 -19.02 29.16 -46.90
N GLU A 336 -19.21 27.84 -46.83
CA GLU A 336 -19.90 27.03 -47.83
C GLU A 336 -21.18 26.41 -47.24
N GLY A 337 -22.26 26.39 -48.01
CA GLY A 337 -23.56 25.85 -47.60
C GLY A 337 -24.48 26.89 -46.94
N ASP A 338 -25.74 26.52 -46.74
CA ASP A 338 -26.74 27.39 -46.11
C ASP A 338 -26.48 27.51 -44.60
N LEU A 339 -26.52 28.74 -44.10
CA LEU A 339 -26.44 29.04 -42.66
C LEU A 339 -27.51 28.25 -41.89
N ARG A 340 -27.06 27.49 -40.90
CA ARG A 340 -27.91 26.71 -39.99
C ARG A 340 -27.62 27.09 -38.56
N ARG A 341 -28.65 27.02 -37.70
CA ARG A 341 -28.47 27.11 -36.25
C ARG A 341 -28.13 25.73 -35.71
N TYR A 342 -27.11 25.67 -34.87
CA TYR A 342 -26.72 24.43 -34.20
C TYR A 342 -26.99 24.53 -32.71
N ALA A 343 -26.87 23.41 -32.00
CA ALA A 343 -26.86 23.43 -30.55
C ALA A 343 -25.72 24.32 -30.05
N ALA A 344 -25.95 25.05 -28.95
CA ALA A 344 -24.98 26.01 -28.40
C ALA A 344 -23.60 25.38 -28.17
N GLU A 345 -23.54 24.12 -27.73
CA GLU A 345 -22.30 23.38 -27.51
C GLU A 345 -21.50 23.14 -28.81
N VAL A 346 -22.18 22.91 -29.93
CA VAL A 346 -21.57 22.74 -31.26
C VAL A 346 -21.05 24.07 -31.76
N GLU A 347 -21.82 25.15 -31.63
CA GLU A 347 -21.40 26.49 -32.04
C GLU A 347 -20.19 26.98 -31.23
N GLN A 348 -20.22 26.80 -29.92
CA GLN A 348 -19.11 27.16 -29.02
C GLN A 348 -17.86 26.32 -29.31
N THR A 349 -18.01 25.02 -29.51
CA THR A 349 -16.86 24.15 -29.81
C THR A 349 -16.23 24.51 -31.15
N ALA A 350 -17.05 24.75 -32.18
CA ALA A 350 -16.58 25.18 -33.48
C ALA A 350 -15.86 26.53 -33.42
N TYR A 351 -16.45 27.52 -32.74
CA TYR A 351 -15.83 28.82 -32.51
C TYR A 351 -14.46 28.69 -31.81
N ARG A 352 -14.39 27.89 -30.74
CA ARG A 352 -13.14 27.68 -29.98
C ARG A 352 -12.06 26.98 -30.79
N VAL A 353 -12.42 26.03 -31.67
CA VAL A 353 -11.45 25.37 -32.55
C VAL A 353 -10.84 26.38 -33.53
N VAL A 354 -11.66 27.23 -34.15
CA VAL A 354 -11.16 28.27 -35.06
C VAL A 354 -10.31 29.31 -34.31
N GLN A 355 -10.75 29.75 -33.14
CA GLN A 355 -10.00 30.71 -32.30
C GLN A 355 -8.62 30.18 -31.89
N GLU A 356 -8.57 28.96 -31.38
CA GLU A 356 -7.32 28.35 -30.93
C GLU A 356 -6.39 28.06 -32.12
N ALA A 357 -6.95 27.63 -33.26
CA ALA A 357 -6.18 27.43 -34.48
C ALA A 357 -5.57 28.73 -35.00
N LEU A 358 -6.33 29.84 -35.06
CA LEU A 358 -5.81 31.15 -35.45
C LEU A 358 -4.74 31.66 -34.46
N THR A 359 -4.93 31.42 -33.17
CA THR A 359 -3.93 31.75 -32.14
C THR A 359 -2.63 30.97 -32.35
N ASN A 360 -2.72 29.68 -32.70
CA ASN A 360 -1.54 28.87 -33.02
C ASN A 360 -0.83 29.36 -34.28
N VAL A 361 -1.57 29.74 -35.32
CA VAL A 361 -0.97 30.34 -36.53
C VAL A 361 -0.27 31.65 -36.19
N HIS A 362 -0.88 32.52 -35.37
CA HIS A 362 -0.27 33.77 -34.93
C HIS A 362 1.06 33.53 -34.19
N LYS A 363 1.11 32.50 -33.32
CA LYS A 363 2.30 32.16 -32.53
C LYS A 363 3.41 31.51 -33.36
N HIS A 364 3.06 30.65 -34.31
CA HIS A 364 4.02 29.73 -34.95
C HIS A 364 4.29 30.04 -36.42
N ALA A 365 3.42 30.79 -37.08
CA ALA A 365 3.50 31.12 -38.50
C ALA A 365 3.04 32.57 -38.74
N ALA A 366 3.52 33.50 -37.92
CA ALA A 366 3.24 34.92 -38.06
C ALA A 366 3.56 35.42 -39.48
N GLY A 367 2.61 36.08 -40.13
CA GLY A 367 2.75 36.57 -41.50
C GLY A 367 2.42 35.56 -42.60
N ALA A 368 2.22 34.28 -42.29
CA ALA A 368 1.77 33.29 -43.27
C ALA A 368 0.31 33.55 -43.69
N LYS A 369 0.03 33.36 -44.98
CA LYS A 369 -1.34 33.44 -45.48
C LYS A 369 -2.15 32.26 -44.95
N THR A 370 -3.31 32.57 -44.38
CA THR A 370 -4.14 31.64 -43.62
C THR A 370 -5.53 31.58 -44.24
N TYR A 371 -6.05 30.36 -44.41
CA TYR A 371 -7.36 30.08 -44.95
C TYR A 371 -8.20 29.41 -43.87
N VAL A 372 -9.34 30.03 -43.53
CA VAL A 372 -10.38 29.45 -42.67
C VAL A 372 -11.53 29.06 -43.57
N ARG A 373 -11.90 27.79 -43.56
CA ARG A 373 -13.03 27.25 -44.32
C ARG A 373 -14.05 26.67 -43.36
N LEU A 374 -15.29 27.09 -43.48
CA LEU A 374 -16.43 26.55 -42.75
C LEU A 374 -17.43 25.99 -43.76
N ALA A 375 -17.85 24.75 -43.60
CA ALA A 375 -18.82 24.11 -44.47
C ALA A 375 -20.00 23.57 -43.66
N HIS A 376 -21.18 24.13 -43.92
CA HIS A 376 -22.45 23.68 -43.37
C HIS A 376 -22.99 22.51 -44.21
N ARG A 377 -22.97 21.30 -43.64
CA ARG A 377 -23.46 20.08 -44.31
C ARG A 377 -24.74 19.57 -43.64
N GLY A 378 -25.42 18.66 -44.33
CA GLY A 378 -26.75 18.16 -43.94
C GLY A 378 -26.87 17.71 -42.49
N ALA A 379 -25.87 16.99 -41.96
CA ALA A 379 -25.85 16.42 -40.62
C ALA A 379 -24.56 16.76 -39.82
N GLU A 380 -23.74 17.68 -40.31
CA GLU A 380 -22.44 18.00 -39.70
C GLU A 380 -22.00 19.42 -40.03
N ILE A 381 -21.11 19.98 -39.22
CA ILE A 381 -20.34 21.17 -39.55
C ILE A 381 -18.87 20.80 -39.66
N ALA A 382 -18.26 21.14 -40.78
CA ALA A 382 -16.84 20.92 -41.02
C ALA A 382 -16.10 22.26 -41.00
N MET A 383 -14.97 22.32 -40.31
CA MET A 383 -14.10 23.48 -40.28
C MET A 383 -12.65 23.07 -40.57
N GLN A 384 -11.96 23.92 -41.32
CA GLN A 384 -10.56 23.74 -41.65
C GLN A 384 -9.83 25.07 -41.52
N VAL A 385 -8.71 25.06 -40.81
CA VAL A 385 -7.80 26.20 -40.71
C VAL A 385 -6.45 25.74 -41.23
N GLU A 386 -5.96 26.38 -42.28
CA GLU A 386 -4.71 26.03 -42.95
C GLU A 386 -3.88 27.28 -43.21
N ASN A 387 -2.60 27.26 -42.83
CA ASN A 387 -1.65 28.32 -43.17
C ASN A 387 -0.61 27.81 -44.17
N GLU A 388 -0.12 28.71 -45.02
CA GLU A 388 1.04 28.47 -45.88
C GLU A 388 2.34 28.37 -45.04
N ALA A 389 3.45 27.98 -45.68
CA ALA A 389 4.74 27.90 -45.01
C ALA A 389 5.08 29.23 -44.31
N PRO A 390 5.65 29.20 -43.08
CA PRO A 390 6.08 30.42 -42.39
C PRO A 390 7.00 31.23 -43.31
N VAL A 391 6.72 32.52 -43.46
CA VAL A 391 7.64 33.42 -44.16
C VAL A 391 8.90 33.51 -43.31
N ALA A 392 10.04 33.08 -43.85
CA ALA A 392 11.31 33.11 -43.14
C ALA A 392 11.62 34.56 -42.73
N VAL A 393 11.41 34.88 -41.46
CA VAL A 393 12.00 36.05 -40.82
C VAL A 393 13.38 35.59 -40.37
N ASP A 394 14.43 36.17 -40.96
CA ASP A 394 15.81 35.90 -40.56
C ASP A 394 15.94 36.00 -39.03
N GLY A 395 16.24 34.87 -38.37
CA GLY A 395 16.79 34.88 -37.01
C GLY A 395 15.93 34.42 -35.84
N VAL A 396 14.83 33.66 -36.00
CA VAL A 396 14.18 32.98 -34.85
C VAL A 396 13.97 31.49 -35.11
N GLY A 397 15.09 30.79 -35.36
CA GLY A 397 15.19 29.36 -35.11
C GLY A 397 15.32 29.11 -33.61
N ALA A 398 14.21 29.21 -32.88
CA ALA A 398 14.13 28.74 -31.50
C ALA A 398 12.90 27.83 -31.40
N GLY A 399 13.15 26.52 -31.50
CA GLY A 399 12.20 25.50 -31.08
C GLY A 399 11.93 25.66 -29.60
N LEU A 400 11.01 26.56 -29.25
CA LEU A 400 10.39 26.59 -27.94
C LEU A 400 9.47 25.36 -27.86
N PRO A 401 9.60 24.52 -26.81
CA PRO A 401 8.69 23.40 -26.61
C PRO A 401 7.32 23.96 -26.26
N SER A 402 6.48 24.22 -27.27
CA SER A 402 5.10 24.62 -27.06
C SER A 402 4.35 23.38 -26.57
N GLY A 403 3.98 23.34 -25.29
CA GLY A 403 3.19 22.26 -24.71
C GLY A 403 2.00 21.94 -25.60
N GLY A 404 1.92 20.72 -26.13
CA GLY A 404 0.89 20.24 -27.06
C GLY A 404 -0.54 20.23 -26.50
N ASN A 405 -0.79 20.91 -25.39
CA ASN A 405 -2.04 20.99 -24.66
C ASN A 405 -3.15 21.66 -25.50
N GLY A 406 -2.81 22.63 -26.37
CA GLY A 406 -3.80 23.29 -27.23
C GLY A 406 -4.44 22.34 -28.26
N LEU A 407 -3.62 21.49 -28.91
CA LEU A 407 -4.09 20.48 -29.87
C LEU A 407 -4.82 19.33 -29.19
N VAL A 408 -4.35 18.90 -28.01
CA VAL A 408 -5.02 17.88 -27.19
C VAL A 408 -6.40 18.39 -26.74
N GLY A 409 -6.49 19.61 -26.21
CA GLY A 409 -7.77 20.19 -25.79
C GLY A 409 -8.77 20.40 -26.94
N MET A 410 -8.29 20.76 -28.14
CA MET A 410 -9.16 20.82 -29.33
C MET A 410 -9.69 19.42 -29.72
N ARG A 411 -8.83 18.40 -29.70
CA ARG A 411 -9.22 17.01 -30.00
C ARG A 411 -10.25 16.47 -29.00
N GLU A 412 -10.04 16.71 -27.72
CA GLU A 412 -10.95 16.27 -26.66
C GLU A 412 -12.33 16.92 -26.78
N ARG A 413 -12.39 18.25 -27.01
CA ARG A 413 -13.66 18.96 -27.17
C ARG A 413 -14.45 18.50 -28.40
N VAL A 414 -13.77 18.27 -29.53
CA VAL A 414 -14.41 17.75 -30.74
C VAL A 414 -14.87 16.30 -30.52
N GLY A 415 -14.03 15.48 -29.89
CA GLY A 415 -14.37 14.08 -29.57
C GLY A 415 -15.54 13.94 -28.58
N ALA A 416 -15.68 14.87 -27.63
CA ALA A 416 -16.80 14.89 -26.68
C ALA A 416 -18.17 15.05 -27.38
N LEU A 417 -18.20 15.71 -28.55
CA LEU A 417 -19.39 15.86 -29.38
C LEU A 417 -19.53 14.75 -30.45
N GLY A 418 -18.72 13.68 -30.36
CA GLY A 418 -18.71 12.61 -31.36
C GLY A 418 -18.09 13.02 -32.71
N GLY A 419 -17.36 14.13 -32.74
CA GLY A 419 -16.68 14.64 -33.93
C GLY A 419 -15.31 14.03 -34.17
N VAL A 420 -14.77 14.31 -35.35
CA VAL A 420 -13.43 13.88 -35.79
C VAL A 420 -12.51 15.08 -35.89
N PHE A 421 -11.32 14.98 -35.29
CA PHE A 421 -10.29 16.02 -35.32
C PHE A 421 -8.97 15.48 -35.87
N VAL A 422 -8.40 16.21 -36.84
CA VAL A 422 -7.10 15.91 -37.47
C VAL A 422 -6.27 17.19 -37.53
N SER A 423 -4.99 17.08 -37.16
CA SER A 423 -4.03 18.18 -37.26
C SER A 423 -2.67 17.68 -37.72
N GLY A 424 -2.00 18.39 -38.61
CA GLY A 424 -0.66 18.02 -39.07
C GLY A 424 -0.06 19.00 -40.07
N PRO A 425 1.23 18.83 -40.41
CA PRO A 425 1.88 19.59 -41.47
C PRO A 425 1.25 19.28 -42.84
N THR A 426 1.30 20.24 -43.76
CA THR A 426 0.88 20.06 -45.16
C THR A 426 2.09 19.85 -46.06
N ASP A 427 1.90 19.20 -47.22
CA ASP A 427 2.98 18.97 -48.19
C ASP A 427 3.59 20.27 -48.74
N ALA A 428 2.84 21.38 -48.66
CA ALA A 428 3.28 22.72 -49.02
C ALA A 428 4.09 23.42 -47.91
N GLY A 429 4.46 22.72 -46.84
CA GLY A 429 5.25 23.25 -45.72
C GLY A 429 4.45 24.06 -44.70
N GLY A 430 3.11 24.05 -44.81
CA GLY A 430 2.19 24.70 -43.89
C GLY A 430 1.71 23.79 -42.76
N PHE A 431 0.69 24.23 -42.04
CA PHE A 431 0.02 23.42 -41.02
C PHE A 431 -1.50 23.50 -41.19
N ARG A 432 -2.17 22.36 -41.03
CA ARG A 432 -3.62 22.22 -41.18
C ARG A 432 -4.24 21.66 -39.92
N VAL A 433 -5.33 22.29 -39.48
CA VAL A 433 -6.27 21.78 -38.49
C VAL A 433 -7.59 21.54 -39.20
N SER A 434 -8.21 20.38 -38.99
CA SER A 434 -9.50 20.02 -39.57
C SER A 434 -10.36 19.33 -38.52
N ALA A 435 -11.59 19.81 -38.35
CA ALA A 435 -12.55 19.25 -37.41
C ALA A 435 -13.91 19.09 -38.09
N VAL A 436 -14.58 17.98 -37.81
CA VAL A 436 -15.96 17.71 -38.23
C VAL A 436 -16.76 17.37 -37.00
N ILE A 437 -17.84 18.12 -36.76
CA ILE A 437 -18.72 17.91 -35.60
C ILE A 437 -20.09 17.48 -36.13
N PRO A 438 -20.61 16.31 -35.74
CA PRO A 438 -21.95 15.88 -36.13
C PRO A 438 -22.97 16.77 -35.43
N CYS A 439 -23.99 17.15 -36.17
CA CYS A 439 -25.11 17.93 -35.66
C CYS A 439 -26.23 16.92 -35.46
N GLY A 440 -26.45 16.50 -34.21
CA GLY A 440 -27.53 15.57 -33.86
C GLY A 440 -28.87 16.03 -34.45
N VAL A 441 -29.64 15.07 -34.96
CA VAL A 441 -30.96 15.28 -35.59
C VAL A 441 -31.93 15.93 -34.61
#